data_AF-A0A2A4LNV1-F1
#
_entry.id   AF-A0A2A4LNV1-F1
#
_cell.length_a   1.000
_cell.length_b   1.000
_cell.length_c   1.000
_cell.angle_alpha   90.00
_cell.angle_beta   90.00
_cell.angle_gamma   90.00
#
_symmetry.space_group_name_H-M   'P 1'
#
loop_
_entity.id
_entity.type
_entity.pdbx_description
1 polymer ?
#
loop_
_entity_poly.entity_id
_entity_poly.type
_entity_poly.pdbx_seq_one_letter_code
_entity_poly.pdbx_strand_id
1 'polypeptide(L)' 'MPSLFKFIMFCAVIAGVAYGGMFALINYTEPNPREVLVRIPNDVLKLN' A
#
# COMPACT_ATOMS: atom_id res chain seq x y z
N MET A 1 -28.86 8.79 -18.54
CA MET A 1 -28.86 10.22 -18.18
C MET A 1 -27.41 10.69 -18.10
N PRO A 2 -27.02 11.76 -18.83
CA PRO A 2 -25.62 12.15 -18.97
C PRO A 2 -24.91 12.61 -17.67
N SER A 3 -25.63 12.77 -16.55
CA SER A 3 -25.05 13.12 -15.24
C SER A 3 -24.31 11.97 -14.58
N LEU A 4 -24.84 10.74 -14.62
CA LEU A 4 -24.24 9.59 -13.95
C LEU A 4 -22.91 9.18 -14.58
N PHE A 5 -22.84 9.20 -15.91
CA PHE A 5 -21.62 8.85 -16.63
C PHE A 5 -20.48 9.84 -16.34
N LYS A 6 -20.80 11.15 -16.27
CA LYS A 6 -19.84 12.19 -15.88
C LYS A 6 -19.35 11.98 -14.44
N PHE A 7 -20.24 11.58 -13.53
CA PHE A 7 -19.88 11.27 -12.16
C PHE A 7 -18.93 10.06 -12.08
N ILE A 8 -19.23 8.97 -12.79
CA ILE A 8 -18.35 7.79 -12.84
C ILE A 8 -16.99 8.15 -13.45
N MET A 9 -16.97 8.94 -14.53
CA MET A 9 -15.71 9.39 -15.14
C MET A 9 -14.88 10.24 -14.16
N PHE A 10 -15.52 11.11 -13.40
CA PHE A 10 -14.85 11.88 -12.36
C PHE A 10 -14.23 10.97 -11.28
N CYS A 11 -14.98 9.97 -10.79
CA CYS A 11 -14.45 8.98 -9.85
C CYS A 11 -13.29 8.18 -10.45
N ALA A 12 -13.39 7.77 -11.72
CA ALA A 12 -12.35 7.02 -12.40
C ALA A 12 -11.04 7.82 -12.52
N VAL A 13 -11.14 9.12 -12.80
CA VAL A 13 -9.97 10.02 -12.81
C VAL A 13 -9.33 10.10 -11.44
N ILE A 14 -10.11 10.30 -10.37
CA ILE A 14 -9.58 10.35 -9.00
C ILE A 14 -8.90 9.03 -8.62
N ALA A 15 -9.55 7.90 -8.91
CA ALA A 15 -8.99 6.58 -8.65
C ALA A 15 -7.68 6.36 -9.43
N GLY A 16 -7.64 6.78 -10.69
CA GLY A 16 -6.43 6.73 -11.52
C GLY A 16 -5.30 7.59 -10.97
N VAL A 17 -5.59 8.80 -10.49
CA VAL A 17 -4.58 9.68 -9.85
C VAL A 17 -4.07 9.08 -8.54
N ALA A 18 -4.96 8.56 -7.69
CA ALA A 18 -4.56 7.93 -6.44
C ALA A 18 -3.68 6.69 -6.67
N TYR A 19 -4.10 5.81 -7.59
CA TYR A 19 -3.33 4.62 -7.96
C TYR A 19 -2.00 4.99 -8.63
N GLY A 20 -2.02 5.98 -9.54
CA GLY A 20 -0.81 6.49 -10.19
C GLY A 20 0.18 7.08 -9.18
N GLY A 21 -0.31 7.80 -8.18
CA GLY A 21 0.51 8.30 -7.06
C GLY A 21 1.15 7.17 -6.26
N MET A 22 0.37 6.14 -5.90
CA MET A 22 0.89 4.96 -5.20
C MET A 22 1.93 4.21 -6.05
N PHE A 23 1.66 4.02 -7.33
CA PHE A 23 2.58 3.38 -8.27
C PHE A 23 3.89 4.17 -8.39
N ALA A 24 3.82 5.50 -8.52
CA ALA A 24 4.99 6.35 -8.55
C ALA A 24 5.81 6.23 -7.25
N LEU A 25 5.15 6.27 -6.09
CA LEU A 25 5.83 6.10 -4.79
C LEU A 25 6.55 4.76 -4.69
N ILE A 26 5.94 3.65 -5.12
CA ILE A 26 6.59 2.34 -5.03
C ILE A 26 7.81 2.24 -5.96
N ASN A 27 7.72 2.80 -7.17
CA ASN A 27 8.80 2.67 -8.16
C ASN A 27 9.95 3.65 -7.93
N TYR A 28 9.66 4.86 -7.43
CA TYR A 28 10.65 5.93 -7.32
C TYR A 28 11.12 6.21 -5.89
N THR A 29 10.59 5.49 -4.89
CA THR A 29 11.01 5.66 -3.50
C THR A 29 11.64 4.38 -2.99
N GLU A 30 12.85 4.48 -2.44
CA GLU A 30 13.52 3.36 -1.80
C GLU A 30 12.91 3.10 -0.41
N PRO A 31 12.34 1.92 -0.15
CA PRO A 31 11.82 1.60 1.18
C PRO A 31 12.98 1.40 2.14
N ASN A 32 13.01 2.16 3.24
CA ASN A 32 14.02 2.00 4.28
C ASN A 32 13.77 0.69 5.06
N PRO A 33 14.69 -0.30 5.00
CA PRO A 33 14.55 -1.53 5.76
C PRO A 33 14.78 -1.23 7.24
N ARG A 34 13.69 -1.15 8.01
CA ARG A 34 13.77 -1.09 9.48
C ARG A 34 14.13 -2.47 10.01
N GLU A 35 15.09 -2.52 10.93
CA GLU A 35 15.33 -3.70 11.76
C GLU A 35 14.07 -4.00 12.58
N VAL A 36 13.31 -5.02 12.15
CA VAL A 36 12.17 -5.52 12.90
C VAL A 36 12.71 -6.51 13.91
N LEU A 37 12.84 -6.08 15.18
CA LEU A 37 13.14 -6.99 16.28
C LEU A 37 11.94 -7.91 16.49
N VAL A 38 11.96 -9.08 15.84
CA VAL A 38 10.98 -10.13 16.10
C VAL A 38 11.25 -10.66 17.50
N ARG A 39 10.31 -10.41 18.42
CA ARG A 39 10.40 -10.94 19.78
C ARG A 39 10.17 -12.45 19.71
N ILE A 40 11.26 -13.22 19.70
CA ILE A 40 11.21 -14.68 19.75
C ILE A 40 10.56 -15.07 21.09
N PRO A 41 9.42 -15.77 21.11
CA PRO A 41 8.84 -16.27 22.34
C PRO A 41 9.80 -17.27 22.99
N ASN A 42 10.09 -17.12 24.28
CA ASN A 42 10.99 -18.02 25.02
C ASN A 42 10.47 -19.47 25.09
N ASP A 43 9.20 -19.71 24.75
CA ASP A 43 8.59 -21.04 24.78
C ASP A 43 9.16 -21.98 23.71
N VAL A 44 9.72 -21.44 22.61
CA VAL A 44 10.29 -22.24 21.51
C VAL A 44 11.75 -22.65 21.77
N LEU A 45 12.44 -21.97 22.71
CA LEU A 45 13.85 -22.24 23.07
C LEU A 45 13.99 -23.22 24.24
N LYS A 46 12.91 -23.91 24.64
CA LYS A 46 13.02 -25.02 25.60
C LYS A 46 13.77 -26.17 24.93
N LEU A 47 15.10 -26.15 25.09
CA LEU A 47 16.01 -27.26 24.85
C LEU A 47 15.48 -28.48 25.60
N ASN A 48 14.97 -29.45 24.84
CA ASN A 48 14.75 -30.82 25.29
C ASN A 48 16.09 -31.57 25.34
#